data_AF-W1I6K7-F1
#
_entry.id   AF-W1I6K7-F1
#
_cell.length_a   1.000
_cell.length_b   1.000
_cell.length_c   1.000
_cell.angle_alpha   90.00
_cell.angle_beta   90.00
_cell.angle_gamma   90.00
#
_symmetry.space_group_name_H-M   'P 1'
#
loop_
_entity.id
_entity.type
_entity.pdbx_description
1 polymer ?
#
loop_
_entity_poly.entity_id
_entity_poly.type
_entity_poly.pdbx_seq_one_letter_code
_entity_poly.pdbx_strand_id
1 'polypeptide(L)' 'MRKVLQIAYEPERDRLTWDGWDIHCGQPLEVLMPDRLGGGTWREVSFECNAQGWYMPTYPGVSPVGLWARECDPAPID' A
#
# COMPACT_ATOMS: atom_id res chain seq x y z
N MET A 1 2.20 9.34 17.08
CA MET A 1 1.67 7.99 16.74
C MET A 1 1.47 7.99 15.24
N ARG A 2 2.03 7.02 14.49
CA ARG A 2 1.81 6.97 13.04
C ARG A 2 0.38 6.59 12.74
N LYS A 3 -0.19 7.24 11.71
CA LYS A 3 -1.52 6.93 11.21
C LYS A 3 -1.49 5.57 10.52
N VAL A 4 -2.46 4.72 10.85
CA VAL A 4 -2.63 3.41 10.25
C VAL A 4 -4.05 3.36 9.70
N LEU A 5 -4.17 3.27 8.38
CA LEU A 5 -5.45 3.22 7.66
C LEU A 5 -5.40 2.14 6.59
N GLN A 6 -6.57 1.65 6.18
CA GLN A 6 -6.66 0.76 5.04
C GLN A 6 -6.49 1.53 3.73
N ILE A 7 -5.82 0.91 2.78
CA ILE A 7 -5.80 1.38 1.39
C ILE A 7 -7.19 1.16 0.80
N ALA A 8 -7.79 2.23 0.29
CA ALA A 8 -9.06 2.18 -0.42
C ALA A 8 -8.84 2.15 -1.93
N TYR A 9 -9.86 1.71 -2.65
CA TYR A 9 -9.94 1.81 -4.10
C TYR A 9 -11.15 2.66 -4.46
N GLU A 10 -10.95 3.64 -5.33
CA GLU A 10 -11.99 4.50 -5.88
C GLU A 10 -12.28 4.08 -7.34
N PRO A 11 -13.39 3.36 -7.60
CA PRO A 11 -13.67 2.81 -8.92
C PRO A 11 -13.89 3.89 -9.99
N GLU A 12 -14.44 5.04 -9.62
CA GLU A 12 -14.75 6.13 -10.55
C GLU A 12 -13.48 6.75 -11.16
N ARG A 13 -12.36 6.68 -10.45
CA ARG A 13 -11.07 7.28 -10.84
C ARG A 13 -9.99 6.24 -11.12
N ASP A 14 -10.33 4.95 -10.99
CA ASP A 14 -9.41 3.82 -11.03
C ASP A 14 -8.13 4.09 -10.21
N ARG A 15 -8.33 4.45 -8.94
CA ARG A 15 -7.27 4.99 -8.08
C ARG A 15 -7.23 4.28 -6.74
N LEU A 16 -6.03 3.93 -6.29
CA LEU A 16 -5.81 3.62 -4.88
C LEU A 16 -5.69 4.92 -4.09
N THR A 17 -6.29 4.95 -2.91
CA THR A 17 -6.18 6.07 -1.99
C THR A 17 -5.75 5.60 -0.60
N TRP A 18 -5.01 6.46 0.09
CA TRP A 18 -4.66 6.27 1.49
C TRP A 18 -4.72 7.63 2.20
N ASP A 19 -5.43 7.66 3.33
CA ASP A 19 -5.73 8.90 4.04
C ASP A 19 -6.41 9.99 3.18
N GLY A 20 -7.26 9.58 2.25
CA GLY A 20 -7.93 10.50 1.31
C GLY A 20 -7.03 11.05 0.21
N TRP A 21 -5.75 10.68 0.18
CA TRP A 21 -4.81 11.06 -0.87
C TRP A 21 -4.66 9.95 -1.90
N ASP A 22 -4.48 10.34 -3.17
CA ASP A 22 -4.15 9.42 -4.24
C ASP A 22 -2.78 8.78 -4.01
N ILE A 23 -2.68 7.48 -4.28
CA ILE A 23 -1.41 6.77 -4.39
C ILE A 23 -0.95 6.82 -5.85
N HIS A 24 0.32 7.15 -6.04
CA HIS A 24 0.97 7.20 -7.35
C HIS A 24 1.88 5.98 -7.58
N CYS A 25 2.11 5.64 -8.85
CA CYS A 25 3.09 4.62 -9.23
C CYS A 25 4.46 4.91 -8.62
N GLY A 26 5.11 3.87 -8.08
CA GLY A 26 6.42 3.97 -7.42
C GLY A 26 6.41 4.61 -6.03
N GLN A 27 5.29 5.16 -5.56
CA GLN A 27 5.20 5.74 -4.21
C GLN A 27 5.30 4.63 -3.15
N PRO A 28 6.24 4.73 -2.18
CA PRO A 28 6.37 3.73 -1.13
C PRO A 28 5.36 3.97 0.00
N LEU A 29 4.85 2.88 0.58
CA LEU A 29 4.19 2.85 1.88
C LEU A 29 4.64 1.62 2.67
N GLU A 30 4.59 1.68 4.00
CA GLU A 30 4.67 0.48 4.81
C GLU A 30 3.30 -0.18 4.88
N VAL A 31 3.19 -1.41 4.39
CA VAL A 31 1.96 -2.20 4.37
C VAL A 31 2.09 -3.40 5.30
N LEU A 32 1.05 -3.65 6.09
CA LEU A 32 0.97 -4.84 6.94
C LEU A 32 0.63 -6.06 6.07
N MET A 33 1.64 -6.84 5.75
CA MET A 33 1.48 -8.07 4.99
C MET A 33 0.96 -9.18 5.90
N PRO A 34 -0.20 -9.79 5.63
CA PRO A 34 -0.77 -10.82 6.50
C PRO A 34 0.08 -12.09 6.48
N ASP A 35 0.24 -12.72 7.63
CA ASP A 35 0.85 -14.05 7.74
C ASP A 35 -0.22 -15.15 7.85
N ARG A 36 0.21 -16.42 7.79
CA ARG A 36 -0.69 -17.58 7.86
C ARG A 36 -1.28 -17.82 9.25
N LEU A 37 -0.80 -17.12 10.27
CA LEU A 37 -1.21 -17.29 11.67
C LEU A 37 -2.20 -16.21 12.13
N GLY A 38 -2.64 -15.33 11.21
CA GLY A 38 -3.55 -14.22 11.52
C GLY A 38 -2.85 -12.97 12.07
N GLY A 39 -1.52 -12.94 12.03
CA GLY A 39 -0.70 -11.75 12.29
C GLY A 39 -0.30 -11.04 11.00
N GLY A 40 0.78 -10.27 11.07
CA GLY A 40 1.38 -9.65 9.89
C GLY A 40 2.70 -8.96 10.18
N THR A 41 3.45 -8.66 9.12
CA THR A 41 4.71 -7.90 9.19
C THR A 41 4.60 -6.65 8.33
N TRP A 42 5.01 -5.50 8.88
CA TRP A 42 5.13 -4.26 8.11
C TRP A 42 6.26 -4.39 7.08
N ARG A 43 5.95 -4.09 5.82
CA ARG A 43 6.90 -4.13 4.71
C ARG A 43 6.76 -2.85 3.91
N GLU A 44 7.87 -2.21 3.60
CA GLU A 44 7.88 -1.18 2.57
C GLU A 44 7.55 -1.84 1.22
N VAL A 45 6.54 -1.28 0.54
CA VAL A 45 6.09 -1.71 -0.78
C VAL A 45 5.86 -0.48 -1.65
N SER A 46 6.00 -0.66 -2.97
CA SER A 46 5.50 0.30 -3.96
C SER A 46 4.26 -0.27 -4.66
N PHE A 47 3.54 0.62 -5.33
CA PHE A 47 2.35 0.29 -6.11
C PHE A 47 2.60 0.64 -7.58
N GLU A 48 2.02 -0.15 -8.47
CA GLU A 48 1.99 0.10 -9.90
C GLU A 48 0.59 -0.14 -10.45
N CYS A 49 0.30 0.43 -11.62
CA CYS A 49 -0.99 0.26 -12.29
C CYS A 49 -0.77 -0.04 -13.77
N ASN A 50 -1.52 -1.01 -14.29
CA ASN A 50 -1.57 -1.32 -15.71
C ASN A 50 -3.02 -1.66 -16.13
N ALA A 51 -3.23 -2.17 -17.34
CA ALA A 51 -4.56 -2.51 -17.85
C ALA A 51 -5.33 -3.57 -17.03
N GLN A 52 -4.68 -4.29 -16.11
CA GLN A 52 -5.28 -5.28 -15.20
C GLN A 52 -5.59 -4.68 -13.82
N GLY A 53 -5.31 -3.39 -13.62
CA GLY A 53 -5.52 -2.65 -12.39
C GLY A 53 -4.25 -2.46 -11.57
N TRP A 54 -4.45 -2.10 -10.30
CA TRP A 54 -3.38 -1.81 -9.36
C TRP A 54 -2.78 -3.07 -8.73
N TYR A 55 -1.46 -3.10 -8.61
CA TYR A 55 -0.73 -4.23 -8.04
C TYR A 55 0.53 -3.78 -7.28
N MET A 56 1.07 -4.69 -6.48
CA MET A 56 2.35 -4.50 -5.78
C MET A 56 3.42 -5.35 -6.49
N PRO A 57 4.43 -4.76 -7.16
CA PRO A 57 5.42 -5.52 -7.93
C PRO A 57 6.17 -6.59 -7.12
N THR A 58 6.50 -6.29 -5.86
CA THR A 58 7.22 -7.21 -4.95
C THR A 58 6.33 -8.34 -4.42
N TYR A 59 5.01 -8.20 -4.49
CA TYR A 59 4.03 -9.16 -3.96
C TYR A 59 2.97 -9.52 -5.01
N PRO A 60 3.34 -10.23 -6.08
CA PRO A 60 2.43 -10.59 -7.15
C PRO A 60 1.27 -11.44 -6.62
N GLY A 61 0.05 -11.12 -7.07
CA GLY A 61 -1.18 -11.81 -6.67
C GLY A 61 -1.81 -11.34 -5.36
N VAL A 62 -1.16 -10.42 -4.63
CA VAL A 62 -1.77 -9.79 -3.45
C VAL A 62 -2.42 -8.48 -3.88
N SER A 63 -3.73 -8.35 -3.65
CA SER A 63 -4.44 -7.09 -3.86
C SER A 63 -4.04 -6.08 -2.78
N PRO A 64 -3.70 -4.83 -3.15
CA PRO A 64 -3.40 -3.78 -2.19
C PRO A 64 -4.66 -3.28 -1.44
N VAL A 65 -5.84 -3.47 -2.03
CA VAL A 65 -7.11 -2.94 -1.49
C VAL A 65 -7.45 -3.61 -0.16
N GLY A 66 -7.72 -2.79 0.86
CA GLY A 66 -8.06 -3.25 2.20
C GLY A 66 -6.87 -3.61 3.09
N LEU A 67 -5.64 -3.62 2.56
CA LEU A 67 -4.45 -3.78 3.39
C LEU A 67 -4.24 -2.54 4.26
N TRP A 68 -3.79 -2.77 5.49
CA TRP A 68 -3.41 -1.69 6.40
C TRP A 68 -2.07 -1.10 6.00
N ALA A 69 -2.00 0.22 5.89
CA ALA A 69 -0.81 0.95 5.51
C ALA A 69 -0.52 2.12 6.45
N ARG A 70 0.75 2.51 6.49
CA ARG A 70 1.28 3.68 7.17
C ARG A 70 2.40 4.32 6.36
N GLU A 71 2.71 5.57 6.65
CA GLU A 71 3.88 6.25 6.07
C GLU A 71 5.18 5.49 6.37
N CYS A 72 6.07 5.44 5.38
CA CYS A 72 7.45 5.01 5.60
C CYS A 72 8.17 5.93 6.57
N ASP A 73 9.18 5.39 7.26
CA ASP A 73 10.15 6.22 7.95
C ASP A 73 10.79 7.19 6.96
N PRO A 74 10.97 8.47 7.34
CA PRO A 74 11.82 9.34 6.55
C PRO A 74 13.20 8.68 6.44
N ALA A 75 13.80 8.75 5.25
CA ALA A 75 15.17 8.30 5.06
C ALA A 75 16.07 8.93 6.14
N PRO A 76 17.03 8.19 6.71
CA PRO A 76 18.01 8.76 7.61
C PRO A 76 18.63 10.00 6.95
N ILE A 77 18.69 11.11 7.70
CA ILE A 77 19.49 12.25 7.27
C ILE A 77 20.94 11.86 7.57
N ASP A 78 21.73 11.71 6.51
CA ASP A 78 23.18 11.49 6.58
C ASP A 78 23.92 12.65 7.28
#